data_AF-A0A3N5R6S0-F1
#
_entry.id   AF-A0A3N5R6S0-F1
#
_cell.length_a   1.000
_cell.length_b   1.000
_cell.length_c   1.000
_cell.angle_alpha   90.00
_cell.angle_beta   90.00
_cell.angle_gamma   90.00
#
_symmetry.space_group_name_H-M   'P 1'
#
loop_
_entity.id
_entity.type
_entity.pdbx_description
1 polymer ?
#
loop_
_entity_poly.entity_id
_entity_poly.type
_entity_poly.pdbx_seq_one_letter_code
_entity_poly.pdbx_strand_id
1 'polypeptide(L)' 'KSVTRKHVVVISGDHSTPCIKKSHTDDPIPLLVSGNGIKSDGSQRFTESWASKGSMGTLKGSQVISYVLKMMSIQKNN' A
#
# COMPACT_ATOMS: atom_id res chain seq x y z
N LYS A 1 27.44 -10.23 -13.86
CA LYS A 1 26.61 -9.26 -13.11
C LYS A 1 25.16 -9.73 -13.17
N SER A 2 24.62 -10.28 -12.08
CA SER A 2 23.18 -10.56 -12.01
C SER A 2 22.44 -9.24 -11.89
N VAL A 3 21.68 -8.86 -12.91
CA VAL A 3 20.77 -7.71 -12.84
C VAL A 3 19.60 -8.15 -11.97
N THR A 4 19.67 -7.92 -10.67
CA THR A 4 18.53 -8.13 -9.79
C THR A 4 17.45 -7.11 -10.16
N ARG A 5 16.38 -7.56 -10.80
CA ARG A 5 15.24 -6.71 -11.15
C ARG A 5 14.62 -6.21 -9.83
N LYS A 6 14.59 -4.89 -9.65
CA LYS A 6 13.93 -4.26 -8.50
C LYS A 6 12.42 -4.28 -8.76
N HIS A 7 11.70 -5.16 -8.07
CA HIS A 7 10.25 -5.24 -8.13
C HIS A 7 9.64 -4.56 -6.91
N VAL A 8 8.56 -3.83 -7.14
CA VAL A 8 7.67 -3.31 -6.09
C VAL A 8 6.30 -3.90 -6.35
N VAL A 9 5.71 -4.45 -5.29
CA VAL A 9 4.38 -5.05 -5.28
C VAL A 9 3.47 -4.11 -4.50
N VAL A 10 2.34 -3.77 -5.10
CA VAL A 10 1.28 -2.96 -4.48
C VAL A 10 0.01 -3.80 -4.47
N ILE A 11 -0.61 -3.98 -3.30
CA ILE A 11 -1.82 -4.78 -3.13
C ILE A 11 -2.87 -3.94 -2.40
N SER A 12 -4.08 -3.92 -2.94
CA SER A 12 -5.26 -3.29 -2.36
C SER A 12 -6.51 -3.87 -3.04
N GLY A 13 -7.69 -3.63 -2.47
CA GLY A 13 -8.94 -3.69 -3.24
C GLY A 13 -9.15 -2.41 -4.05
N ASP A 14 -10.29 -2.32 -4.73
CA ASP A 14 -10.83 -1.10 -5.32
C ASP A 14 -11.94 -0.47 -4.45
N HIS A 15 -12.67 -1.29 -3.69
CA HIS A 15 -13.66 -0.84 -2.71
C HIS A 15 -13.91 -1.86 -1.60
N SER A 16 -14.61 -1.45 -0.54
CA SER A 16 -15.09 -2.34 0.53
C SER A 16 -16.41 -3.00 0.13
N THR A 17 -16.63 -4.27 0.49
CA THR A 17 -17.93 -4.95 0.34
C THR A 17 -18.20 -5.83 1.57
N PRO A 18 -18.56 -5.23 2.72
CA PRO A 18 -18.78 -5.97 3.95
C PRO A 18 -19.93 -6.98 3.79
N CYS A 19 -19.73 -8.23 4.22
CA CYS A 19 -20.73 -9.30 4.10
C CYS A 19 -22.08 -8.93 4.74
N ILE A 20 -22.06 -8.18 5.85
CA ILE A 20 -23.26 -7.74 6.57
C ILE A 20 -24.08 -6.74 5.74
N LYS A 21 -23.42 -5.95 4.88
CA LYS A 21 -24.05 -4.93 4.03
C LYS A 21 -24.46 -5.47 2.67
N LYS A 22 -23.73 -6.48 2.13
CA LYS A 22 -23.93 -7.04 0.78
C LYS A 22 -23.91 -5.98 -0.33
N SER A 23 -23.27 -4.86 -0.08
CA SER A 23 -23.17 -3.72 -0.97
C SER A 23 -21.80 -3.08 -0.82
N HIS A 24 -21.44 -2.23 -1.78
CA HIS A 24 -20.25 -1.41 -1.64
C HIS A 24 -20.43 -0.42 -0.48
N THR A 25 -19.33 -0.11 0.20
CA THR A 25 -19.27 0.93 1.22
C THR A 25 -18.04 1.81 1.00
N ASP A 26 -18.08 3.00 1.59
CA ASP A 26 -16.98 3.98 1.53
C ASP A 26 -15.94 3.74 2.64
N ASP A 27 -16.00 2.59 3.33
CA ASP A 27 -15.02 2.21 4.32
C ASP A 27 -13.64 2.07 3.65
N PRO A 28 -12.56 2.61 4.25
CA PRO A 28 -11.23 2.52 3.67
C PRO A 28 -10.75 1.07 3.62
N ILE A 29 -9.99 0.75 2.57
CA ILE A 29 -9.41 -0.58 2.34
C ILE A 29 -7.92 -0.61 2.66
N PRO A 30 -7.36 -1.77 3.04
CA PRO A 30 -5.93 -1.92 3.25
C PRO A 30 -5.10 -1.70 1.98
N LEU A 31 -3.98 -0.97 2.10
CA LEU A 31 -2.97 -0.81 1.06
C LEU A 31 -1.62 -1.36 1.55
N LEU A 32 -1.05 -2.31 0.82
CA LEU A 32 0.29 -2.85 1.05
C LEU A 32 1.23 -2.41 -0.07
N VAL A 33 2.40 -1.90 0.30
CA VAL A 33 3.50 -1.61 -0.61
C VAL A 33 4.73 -2.34 -0.10
N SER A 34 5.28 -3.24 -0.91
CA SER A 34 6.44 -4.06 -0.54
C SER A 34 7.44 -4.14 -1.69
N GLY A 35 8.72 -4.06 -1.39
CA GLY A 35 9.76 -4.14 -2.41
C GLY A 35 11.12 -3.69 -1.87
N ASN A 36 12.15 -3.94 -2.66
CA ASN A 36 13.51 -3.60 -2.28
C ASN A 36 13.68 -2.07 -2.14
N GLY A 37 14.06 -1.62 -0.93
CA GLY A 37 14.23 -0.18 -0.62
C GLY A 37 12.99 0.51 -0.07
N ILE A 38 11.86 -0.20 0.11
CA ILE A 38 10.72 0.31 0.87
C ILE A 38 10.99 0.08 2.36
N LYS A 39 11.00 1.16 3.14
CA LYS A 39 11.18 1.08 4.60
C LYS A 39 9.92 0.52 5.24
N SER A 40 10.06 -0.55 6.04
CA SER A 40 8.96 -1.09 6.83
C SER A 40 8.56 -0.11 7.94
N ASP A 41 7.26 -0.01 8.21
CA ASP A 41 6.70 0.74 9.32
C ASP A 41 6.38 -0.13 10.55
N GLY A 42 6.83 -1.38 10.56
CA GLY A 42 6.60 -2.33 11.65
C GLY A 42 5.28 -3.09 11.58
N SER A 43 4.46 -2.86 10.54
CA SER A 43 3.24 -3.64 10.31
C SER A 43 3.54 -5.13 10.08
N GLN A 44 2.79 -6.02 10.74
CA GLN A 44 3.04 -7.47 10.68
C GLN A 44 2.01 -8.25 9.85
N ARG A 45 0.82 -7.68 9.60
CA ARG A 45 -0.27 -8.36 8.89
C ARG A 45 -0.99 -7.40 7.94
N PHE A 46 -1.53 -7.95 6.85
CA PHE A 46 -2.38 -7.22 5.92
C PHE A 46 -3.86 -7.38 6.33
N THR A 47 -4.31 -6.51 7.23
CA THR A 47 -5.71 -6.42 7.68
C THR A 47 -6.10 -4.96 7.88
N GLU A 48 -7.39 -4.67 7.95
CA GLU A 48 -7.96 -3.34 8.16
C GLU A 48 -7.42 -2.68 9.44
N SER A 49 -7.30 -3.45 10.53
CA SER A 49 -6.80 -2.95 11.82
C SER A 49 -5.30 -2.62 11.82
N TRP A 50 -4.50 -3.32 11.01
CA TRP A 50 -3.08 -2.99 10.84
C TRP A 50 -2.89 -1.83 9.87
N ALA A 51 -3.67 -1.81 8.78
CA ALA A 51 -3.62 -0.73 7.79
C ALA A 51 -3.96 0.63 8.40
N SER A 52 -4.90 0.71 9.34
CA SER A 52 -5.25 1.97 10.03
C SER A 52 -4.13 2.55 10.88
N LYS A 53 -3.09 1.76 11.19
CA LYS A 53 -1.91 2.17 11.96
C LYS A 53 -0.67 2.38 11.07
N GLY A 54 -0.81 2.13 9.76
CA GLY A 54 0.29 2.22 8.81
C GLY A 54 0.76 3.67 8.61
N SER A 55 2.06 3.81 8.38
CA SER A 55 2.73 5.12 8.23
C SER A 55 2.30 5.92 6.99
N MET A 56 1.71 5.26 5.98
CA MET A 56 1.20 5.92 4.77
C MET A 56 -0.06 6.76 5.05
N GLY A 57 -0.76 6.48 6.15
CA GLY A 57 -2.05 7.08 6.45
C GLY A 57 -3.13 6.73 5.41
N THR A 58 -4.18 7.55 5.35
CA THR A 58 -5.28 7.36 4.39
C THR A 58 -5.00 8.11 3.10
N LEU A 59 -5.13 7.41 1.96
CA LEU A 59 -4.93 7.96 0.62
C LEU A 59 -6.22 7.85 -0.19
N LYS A 60 -6.44 8.77 -1.13
CA LYS A 60 -7.44 8.56 -2.19
C LYS A 60 -6.89 7.52 -3.17
N GLY A 61 -7.77 6.69 -3.75
CA GLY A 61 -7.36 5.67 -4.74
C GLY A 61 -6.53 6.24 -5.90
N SER A 62 -6.88 7.44 -6.38
CA SER A 62 -6.14 8.15 -7.43
C SER A 62 -4.72 8.58 -7.05
N GLN A 63 -4.39 8.62 -5.75
CA GLN A 63 -3.08 9.02 -5.25
C GLN A 63 -2.12 7.84 -5.09
N VAL A 64 -2.62 6.60 -5.06
CA VAL A 64 -1.85 5.40 -4.69
C VAL A 64 -0.60 5.24 -5.56
N ILE A 65 -0.74 5.22 -6.89
CA ILE A 65 0.39 4.99 -7.79
C ILE A 65 1.41 6.13 -7.72
N SER A 66 0.95 7.39 -7.76
CA SER A 66 1.82 8.56 -7.65
C SER A 66 2.60 8.59 -6.33
N TYR A 67 1.95 8.21 -5.23
CA TYR A 67 2.59 8.11 -3.92
C TYR A 67 3.67 7.02 -3.91
N VAL A 68 3.38 5.83 -4.44
CA VAL A 68 4.35 4.72 -4.53
C VAL A 68 5.56 5.10 -5.40
N LEU A 69 5.33 5.72 -6.57
CA LEU A 69 6.43 6.17 -7.43
C LEU A 69 7.31 7.23 -6.74
N LYS A 70 6.72 8.14 -5.96
CA LYS A 70 7.47 9.10 -5.14
C LYS A 70 8.30 8.42 -4.06
N MET A 71 7.75 7.42 -3.37
CA MET A 71 8.53 6.61 -2.42
C MET A 71 9.72 5.94 -3.10
N MET A 72 9.56 5.42 -4.32
CA MET A 72 10.63 4.79 -5.08
C MET A 72 11.68 5.80 -5.59
N SER A 73 11.27 7.02 -5.97
CA SER A 73 12.19 8.02 -6.52
C SER A 73 13.04 8.70 -5.45
N ILE A 74 12.48 8.94 -4.26
CA ILE A 74 13.24 9.45 -3.09
C ILE A 74 14.41 8.52 -2.75
N GLN A 75 14.27 7.21 -2.98
CA GLN A 75 15.30 6.22 -2.72
C GLN A 75 16.43 6.18 -3.78
N LYS A 76 16.28 6.81 -4.94
CA LYS A 76 17.36 6.90 -5.94
C LYS A 76 18.40 7.97 -5.60
N ASN A 77 18.05 8.92 -4.75
CA ASN A 77 18.88 10.09 -4.42
C ASN A 77 19.57 9.99 -3.05
N ASN A 78 19.47 8.83 -2.40
CA ASN A 78 20.22 8.42 -1.21
C ASN A 78 21.10 7.21 -1.57
#